data_AF-A0A965PF21-F1
#
_entry.id   AF-A0A965PF21-F1
#
_cell.length_a   1.000
_cell.length_b   1.000
_cell.length_c   1.000
_cell.angle_alpha   90.00
_cell.angle_beta   90.00
_cell.angle_gamma   90.00
#
_symmetry.space_group_name_H-M   'P 1'
#
loop_
_entity.id
_entity.type
_entity.pdbx_description
1 polymer ?
#
loop_
_entity_poly.entity_id
_entity_poly.type
_entity_poly.pdbx_seq_one_letter_code
_entity_poly.pdbx_strand_id
1 'polypeptide(L)'
;MPWIAFEHDLTKEEIENLTGQPNDPGDDEVPLSGEARGEKKDLSAKPDAGIFKTGKVYEIWDRRRALVIFISDQKASKPLRVEPDPLQLPGFFPVPRPLQPVMRETSLTPICPYTIYAPLIEELDAVTKRITRLVKQLRVRGIYDAELKADLSRLQDAEDGTYLPATDSTRFAQGSGGLEKAIAHMPMEPTVLALRELYQQRDAIKQTIYEVTGLADIVRGASKANETATAQQIKAQYAGLRIQHLQKEVARVARDLFRMKAAVFCRHFSAENLSIMTGLKMEPQVEELLRSDAMRSYRIDIETDSTIRGDVTRNLDQMSQFIQGTAQFAQAVGGIVQTVPALLPMFTEVYASFARKFDLGKQAEDALDQIPQLVQQWQQQQQQQAQQNPEMMKAQMEAEARQQELGMKKELHGMDMQAKQMELGVRQQTAQIDMAMNQQKAQADMQKTAFGLQAAQQKAMMPNGVGRA
;
A
#
# COMPACT_ATOMS: atom_id res chain seq x y z
N MET A 1 21.64 -7.57 26.30
CA MET A 1 22.49 -8.59 25.64
C MET A 1 23.93 -8.42 26.08
N PRO A 2 24.49 -9.35 26.88
CA PRO A 2 25.88 -9.29 27.33
C PRO A 2 26.89 -9.74 26.27
N TRP A 3 26.52 -10.67 25.38
CA TRP A 3 27.38 -11.18 24.31
C TRP A 3 26.57 -11.55 23.05
N ILE A 4 27.25 -11.65 21.91
CA ILE A 4 26.74 -12.20 20.64
C ILE A 4 27.80 -13.15 20.10
N ALA A 5 27.39 -14.29 19.54
CA ALA A 5 28.30 -15.22 18.89
C ALA A 5 27.88 -15.47 17.44
N PHE A 6 28.86 -15.62 16.57
CA PHE A 6 28.71 -16.06 15.19
C PHE A 6 29.41 -17.42 15.03
N GLU A 7 28.74 -18.34 14.34
CA GLU A 7 29.34 -19.61 13.95
C GLU A 7 29.86 -19.47 12.52
N HIS A 8 31.13 -19.79 12.32
CA HIS A 8 31.79 -19.77 11.02
C HIS A 8 32.29 -21.16 10.67
N ASP A 9 32.06 -21.58 9.43
CA ASP A 9 32.68 -22.77 8.85
C ASP A 9 33.91 -22.32 8.05
N LEU A 10 35.10 -22.40 8.67
CA LEU A 10 36.35 -21.90 8.10
C LEU A 10 37.20 -23.01 7.51
N THR A 11 37.83 -22.78 6.37
CA THR A 11 38.86 -23.67 5.82
C THR A 11 40.12 -23.66 6.68
N LYS A 12 40.99 -24.66 6.48
CA LYS A 12 42.27 -24.73 7.21
C LYS A 12 43.12 -23.47 7.02
N GLU A 13 43.20 -22.94 5.79
CA GLU A 13 43.93 -21.71 5.49
C GLU A 13 43.35 -20.49 6.22
N GLU A 14 42.03 -20.38 6.32
CA GLU A 14 41.38 -19.29 7.06
C GLU A 14 41.62 -19.38 8.57
N ILE A 15 41.67 -20.60 9.13
CA ILE A 15 42.00 -20.82 10.55
C ILE A 15 43.47 -20.46 10.84
N GLU A 16 44.39 -20.81 9.95
CA GLU A 16 45.81 -20.42 10.04
C GLU A 16 45.98 -18.90 9.95
N ASN A 17 45.28 -18.25 9.01
CA ASN A 17 45.27 -16.79 8.90
C ASN A 17 44.68 -16.11 10.15
N LEU A 18 43.65 -16.71 10.76
CA LEU A 18 43.04 -16.19 11.98
C LEU A 18 44.03 -16.24 13.15
N THR A 19 44.70 -17.36 13.36
CA THR A 19 45.65 -17.58 14.47
C THR A 19 46.98 -16.83 14.29
N GLY A 20 47.29 -16.38 13.07
CA GLY A 20 48.54 -15.67 12.76
C GLY A 20 49.78 -16.56 12.81
N GLN A 21 49.59 -17.88 12.88
CA GLN A 21 50.64 -18.89 12.91
C GLN A 21 50.49 -19.82 11.70
N PRO A 22 51.14 -19.53 10.57
CA PRO A 22 51.22 -20.49 9.47
C PRO A 22 52.02 -21.71 9.93
N ASN A 23 51.36 -22.87 10.04
CA ASN A 23 51.92 -24.18 10.43
C ASN A 23 52.28 -24.42 11.91
N ASP A 24 51.70 -23.72 12.89
CA ASP A 24 51.80 -24.15 14.30
C ASP A 24 50.51 -24.89 14.69
N PRO A 25 50.51 -26.23 14.77
CA PRO A 25 49.40 -26.97 15.33
C PRO A 25 49.37 -26.69 16.83
N GLY A 26 48.74 -25.58 17.23
CA GLY A 26 48.38 -25.37 18.62
C GLY A 26 47.66 -26.62 19.14
N ASP A 27 47.91 -26.98 20.41
CA ASP A 27 47.53 -28.25 21.07
C ASP A 27 46.06 -28.72 20.90
N ASP A 28 45.16 -27.89 20.35
CA ASP A 28 43.76 -28.17 20.06
C ASP A 28 43.47 -28.00 18.54
N GLU A 29 43.90 -28.95 17.69
CA GLU A 29 43.53 -28.98 16.25
C GLU A 29 42.00 -28.87 16.07
N VAL A 30 41.57 -27.87 15.29
CA VAL A 30 40.14 -27.69 14.94
C VAL A 30 39.73 -28.82 14.01
N PRO A 31 38.78 -29.69 14.39
CA PRO A 31 38.38 -30.81 13.55
C PRO A 31 37.71 -30.30 12.28
N LEU A 32 38.16 -30.77 11.13
CA LEU A 32 37.57 -30.41 9.85
C LEU A 32 36.42 -31.36 9.47
N SER A 33 35.45 -30.85 8.71
CA SER A 33 34.32 -31.62 8.20
C SER A 33 34.82 -32.82 7.39
N GLY A 34 34.29 -34.01 7.71
CA GLY A 34 34.73 -35.29 7.14
C GLY A 34 35.92 -35.97 7.85
N GLU A 35 36.56 -35.33 8.84
CA GLU A 35 37.50 -35.98 9.74
C GLU A 35 36.72 -36.63 10.89
N ALA A 36 36.38 -37.90 10.74
CA ALA A 36 35.68 -38.65 11.78
C ALA A 36 36.59 -38.80 13.03
N ARG A 37 36.34 -38.00 14.08
CA ARG A 37 36.81 -38.32 15.44
C ARG A 37 35.88 -39.36 16.05
N GLY A 38 36.28 -40.63 15.97
CA GLY A 38 35.68 -41.74 16.72
C GLY A 38 34.91 -42.76 15.87
N GLU A 39 35.02 -44.03 16.29
CA GLU A 39 34.35 -45.19 15.70
C GLU A 39 32.83 -45.09 15.76
N LYS A 40 32.23 -44.41 14.77
CA LYS A 40 30.90 -44.67 14.23
C LYS A 40 30.70 -43.74 13.04
N LYS A 41 30.92 -44.27 11.83
CA LYS A 41 30.44 -43.64 10.60
C LYS A 41 28.92 -43.65 10.64
N ASP A 42 28.31 -42.54 11.00
CA ASP A 42 26.88 -42.35 10.85
C ASP A 42 26.58 -42.16 9.36
N LEU A 43 26.32 -43.27 8.66
CA LEU A 43 26.10 -43.35 7.21
C LEU A 43 24.79 -42.66 6.76
N SER A 44 23.98 -42.14 7.69
CA SER A 44 22.73 -41.43 7.40
C SER A 44 22.89 -39.91 7.23
N ALA A 45 24.05 -39.34 7.57
CA ALA A 45 24.34 -37.96 7.26
C ALA A 45 24.64 -37.86 5.75
N LYS A 46 23.66 -37.42 4.96
CA LYS A 46 23.96 -36.92 3.61
C LYS A 46 25.05 -35.87 3.78
N PRO A 47 26.22 -36.03 3.17
CA PRO A 47 27.24 -35.03 3.29
C PRO A 47 26.74 -33.83 2.49
N ASP A 48 26.20 -32.82 3.16
CA ASP A 48 26.42 -31.43 2.74
C ASP A 48 27.91 -31.11 2.93
N ALA A 49 28.78 -31.98 2.41
CA ALA A 49 30.20 -31.72 2.30
C ALA A 49 30.27 -30.67 1.19
N GLY A 50 30.34 -29.41 1.61
CA GLY A 50 30.86 -28.37 0.75
C GLY A 50 32.13 -28.86 0.05
N ILE A 51 32.43 -28.26 -1.09
CA ILE A 51 33.61 -28.62 -1.91
C ILE A 51 34.90 -28.62 -1.05
N PHE A 52 34.93 -27.81 0.01
CA PHE A 52 36.04 -27.69 0.95
C PHE A 52 35.73 -28.35 2.30
N LYS A 53 36.75 -28.95 2.90
CA LYS A 53 36.72 -29.33 4.31
C LYS A 53 36.85 -28.07 5.18
N THR A 54 35.96 -27.93 6.15
CA THR A 54 35.82 -26.74 7.01
C THR A 54 35.75 -27.13 8.47
N GLY A 55 36.36 -26.34 9.35
CA GLY A 55 36.27 -26.45 10.80
C GLY A 55 35.32 -25.39 11.37
N LYS A 56 34.56 -25.78 12.39
CA LYS A 56 33.66 -24.85 13.10
C LYS A 56 34.45 -23.96 14.05
N VAL A 57 34.33 -22.65 13.87
CA VAL A 57 34.92 -21.62 14.74
C VAL A 57 33.82 -20.67 15.20
N TYR A 58 33.82 -20.36 16.49
CA TYR A 58 32.89 -19.41 17.09
C TYR A 58 33.58 -18.07 17.34
N GLU A 59 33.04 -17.00 16.73
CA GLU A 59 33.43 -15.61 16.99
C GLU A 59 32.49 -15.01 18.03
N ILE A 60 32.99 -14.72 19.22
CA ILE A 60 32.21 -14.28 20.37
C ILE A 60 32.57 -12.84 20.71
N TRP A 61 31.58 -11.95 20.62
CA TRP A 61 31.66 -10.57 21.04
C TRP A 61 31.17 -10.45 22.48
N ASP A 62 32.07 -10.20 23.43
CA ASP A 62 31.74 -9.97 24.84
C ASP A 62 31.78 -8.47 25.19
N ARG A 63 30.59 -7.87 25.35
CA ARG A 63 30.44 -6.45 25.65
C ARG A 63 30.93 -6.08 27.05
N ARG A 64 30.89 -7.01 28.01
CA ARG A 64 31.31 -6.71 29.40
C ARG A 64 32.82 -6.53 29.48
N ARG A 65 33.57 -7.32 28.71
CA ARG A 65 35.03 -7.27 28.66
C ARG A 65 35.57 -6.39 27.53
N ALA A 66 34.72 -6.00 26.58
CA ALA A 66 35.09 -5.30 25.36
C ALA A 66 36.14 -6.08 24.53
N LEU A 67 35.91 -7.39 24.40
CA LEU A 67 36.79 -8.32 23.68
C LEU A 67 36.02 -9.13 22.63
N VAL A 68 36.70 -9.48 21.56
CA VAL A 68 36.28 -10.47 20.56
C VAL A 68 37.12 -11.72 20.74
N ILE A 69 36.48 -12.87 20.93
CA ILE A 69 37.13 -14.13 21.26
C ILE A 69 36.77 -15.14 20.18
N PHE A 70 37.78 -15.75 19.57
CA PHE A 70 37.61 -16.86 18.64
C PHE A 70 37.93 -18.16 19.37
N ILE A 71 37.01 -19.11 19.38
CA ILE A 71 37.20 -20.44 19.97
C ILE A 71 36.85 -21.53 18.96
N SER A 72 37.55 -22.66 19.05
CA SER A 72 37.08 -23.91 18.44
C SER A 72 35.99 -24.55 19.33
N ASP A 73 35.47 -25.72 18.96
CA ASP A 73 34.38 -26.45 19.63
C ASP A 73 34.44 -26.42 21.18
N GLN A 74 33.31 -26.67 21.85
CA GLN A 74 33.04 -26.48 23.28
C GLN A 74 34.07 -27.09 24.27
N LYS A 75 34.99 -27.93 23.80
CA LYS A 75 36.07 -28.55 24.58
C LYS A 75 37.41 -27.81 24.49
N ALA A 76 37.51 -26.74 23.71
CA ALA A 76 38.74 -25.99 23.52
C ALA A 76 39.24 -25.41 24.86
N SER A 77 40.48 -25.75 25.22
CA SER A 77 41.09 -25.33 26.48
C SER A 77 41.59 -23.88 26.42
N LYS A 78 41.86 -23.37 25.21
CA LYS A 78 42.38 -22.04 24.93
C LYS A 78 41.67 -21.42 23.72
N PRO A 79 41.44 -20.09 23.71
CA PRO A 79 40.93 -19.40 22.53
C PRO A 79 41.98 -19.40 21.41
N LEU A 80 41.52 -19.49 20.16
CA LEU A 80 42.33 -19.37 18.95
C LEU A 80 42.89 -17.96 18.80
N ARG A 81 42.08 -16.95 19.13
CA ARG A 81 42.46 -15.54 19.09
C ARG A 81 41.60 -14.73 20.05
N VAL A 82 42.20 -13.71 20.66
CA VAL A 82 41.49 -12.73 21.48
C VAL A 82 41.92 -11.34 21.03
N GLU A 83 40.94 -10.50 20.68
CA GLU A 83 41.17 -9.13 20.21
C GLU A 83 40.43 -8.13 21.10
N PRO A 84 41.05 -7.01 21.47
CA PRO A 84 40.34 -5.88 22.07
C PRO A 84 39.44 -5.21 21.03
N ASP A 85 38.28 -4.67 21.46
CA ASP A 85 37.22 -4.06 20.63
C ASP A 85 37.73 -3.49 19.29
N PRO A 86 37.66 -4.29 18.20
CA PRO A 86 38.30 -3.93 16.95
C PRO A 86 37.53 -2.84 16.21
N LEU A 87 36.22 -2.72 16.45
CA LEU A 87 35.36 -1.77 15.73
C LEU A 87 35.08 -0.49 16.52
N GLN A 88 35.19 -0.53 17.86
CA GLN A 88 34.95 0.61 18.76
C GLN A 88 33.61 1.30 18.49
N LEU A 89 32.57 0.50 18.23
CA LEU A 89 31.25 1.02 17.93
C LEU A 89 30.54 1.48 19.21
N PRO A 90 29.64 2.48 19.15
CA PRO A 90 28.85 2.88 20.31
C PRO A 90 28.04 1.72 20.93
N GLY A 91 27.62 0.77 20.09
CA GLY A 91 26.88 -0.43 20.48
C GLY A 91 27.76 -1.66 20.76
N PHE A 92 29.08 -1.55 20.59
CA PHE A 92 30.10 -2.63 20.63
C PHE A 92 29.92 -3.75 19.58
N PHE A 93 28.71 -4.25 19.39
CA PHE A 93 28.43 -5.37 18.50
C PHE A 93 28.57 -5.01 17.02
N PRO A 94 29.01 -5.97 16.17
CA PRO A 94 29.22 -5.78 14.73
C PRO A 94 27.93 -5.91 13.92
N VAL A 95 26.80 -6.18 14.60
CA VAL A 95 25.48 -6.34 14.01
C VAL A 95 24.47 -5.50 14.80
N PRO A 96 23.51 -4.82 14.14
CA PRO A 96 22.41 -4.19 14.84
C PRO A 96 21.52 -5.25 15.50
N ARG A 97 20.57 -4.83 16.36
CA ARG A 97 19.56 -5.76 16.88
C ARG A 97 18.87 -6.45 15.69
N PRO A 98 18.87 -7.79 15.62
CA PRO A 98 18.31 -8.52 14.49
C PRO A 98 16.88 -8.12 14.16
N LEU A 99 16.49 -8.30 12.90
CA LEU A 99 15.12 -8.11 12.46
C LEU A 99 14.24 -9.19 13.10
N GLN A 100 13.31 -8.79 13.96
CA GLN A 100 12.42 -9.71 14.66
C GLN A 100 10.98 -9.19 14.57
N PRO A 101 10.20 -9.67 13.58
CA PRO A 101 8.79 -9.33 13.43
C PRO A 101 7.95 -9.61 14.68
N VAL A 102 8.31 -10.66 15.41
CA VAL A 102 7.66 -11.10 16.65
C VAL A 102 8.76 -11.35 17.67
N MET A 103 8.69 -10.66 18.80
CA MET A 103 9.61 -10.85 19.93
C MET A 103 8.91 -11.61 21.06
N ARG A 104 9.63 -12.49 21.75
CA ARG A 104 9.20 -13.11 23.00
C ARG A 104 9.96 -12.45 24.15
N GLU A 105 9.32 -12.28 25.30
CA GLU A 105 9.97 -11.69 26.48
C GLU A 105 11.10 -12.59 27.02
N THR A 106 10.94 -13.90 26.88
CA THR A 106 11.84 -14.91 27.45
C THR A 106 12.84 -15.50 26.45
N SER A 107 12.70 -15.19 25.16
CA SER A 107 13.53 -15.80 24.11
C SER A 107 13.81 -14.83 22.96
N LEU A 108 15.05 -14.87 22.48
CA LEU A 108 15.51 -14.10 21.32
C LEU A 108 15.51 -14.95 20.04
N THR A 109 14.99 -16.17 20.09
CA THR A 109 14.85 -17.00 18.89
C THR A 109 13.82 -16.36 17.95
N PRO A 110 14.22 -15.96 16.73
CA PRO A 110 13.30 -15.36 15.79
C PRO A 110 12.21 -16.37 15.41
N ILE A 111 10.97 -15.91 15.37
CA ILE A 111 9.84 -16.71 14.90
C ILE A 111 9.62 -16.39 13.43
N CYS A 112 9.67 -17.41 12.59
CA CYS A 112 9.29 -17.26 11.19
C CYS A 112 7.77 -17.03 11.12
N PRO A 113 7.27 -15.92 10.54
CA PRO A 113 5.83 -15.63 10.50
C PRO A 113 5.00 -16.76 9.88
N TYR A 114 5.56 -17.49 8.89
CA TYR A 114 4.91 -18.66 8.28
C TYR A 114 4.55 -19.74 9.29
N THR A 115 5.40 -20.00 10.29
CA THR A 115 5.17 -21.05 11.29
C THR A 115 3.89 -20.85 12.10
N ILE A 116 3.39 -19.62 12.19
CA ILE A 116 2.16 -19.28 12.92
C ILE A 116 0.93 -19.85 12.21
N TYR A 117 0.92 -19.86 10.86
CA TYR A 117 -0.24 -20.28 10.06
C TYR A 117 0.07 -21.47 9.15
N ALA A 118 1.25 -22.09 9.27
CA ALA A 118 1.63 -23.29 8.53
C ALA A 118 0.60 -24.43 8.64
N PRO A 119 0.04 -24.74 9.83
CA PRO A 119 -0.99 -25.78 9.94
C PRO A 119 -2.23 -25.50 9.07
N LEU A 120 -2.64 -24.24 8.94
CA LEU A 120 -3.78 -23.84 8.11
C LEU A 120 -3.49 -24.01 6.61
N ILE A 121 -2.24 -23.78 6.19
CA ILE A 121 -1.81 -23.98 4.80
C ILE A 121 -1.76 -25.46 4.47
N GLU A 122 -1.27 -26.30 5.38
CA GLU A 122 -1.27 -27.74 5.24
C GLU A 122 -2.70 -28.30 5.15
N GLU A 123 -3.61 -27.80 5.98
CA GLU A 123 -5.04 -28.14 5.91
C GLU A 123 -5.65 -27.72 4.56
N LEU A 124 -5.37 -26.50 4.11
CA LEU A 124 -5.84 -25.99 2.81
C LEU A 124 -5.37 -26.87 1.64
N ASP A 125 -4.11 -27.29 1.65
CA ASP A 125 -3.54 -28.19 0.65
C ASP A 125 -4.18 -29.58 0.71
N ALA A 126 -4.38 -30.14 1.90
CA ALA A 126 -5.05 -31.42 2.09
C ALA A 126 -6.48 -31.43 1.52
N VAL A 127 -7.27 -30.39 1.82
CA VAL A 127 -8.62 -30.19 1.28
C VAL A 127 -8.58 -30.04 -0.24
N THR A 128 -7.66 -29.23 -0.77
CA THR A 128 -7.51 -29.02 -2.21
C THR A 128 -7.14 -30.30 -2.96
N LYS A 129 -6.21 -31.10 -2.42
CA LYS A 129 -5.85 -32.43 -2.94
C LYS A 129 -7.03 -33.39 -2.88
N ARG A 130 -7.89 -33.32 -1.85
CA ARG A 130 -9.10 -34.14 -1.76
C ARG A 130 -10.13 -33.75 -2.83
N ILE A 131 -10.39 -32.46 -3.02
CA ILE A 131 -11.26 -31.95 -4.08
C ILE A 131 -10.80 -32.48 -5.44
N THR A 132 -9.52 -32.32 -5.79
CA THR A 132 -8.97 -32.81 -7.06
C THR A 132 -9.19 -34.31 -7.26
N ARG A 133 -9.07 -35.11 -6.19
CA ARG A 133 -9.33 -36.55 -6.24
C ARG A 133 -10.81 -36.87 -6.46
N LEU A 134 -11.73 -36.19 -5.79
CA LEU A 134 -13.17 -36.40 -5.96
C LEU A 134 -13.67 -35.92 -7.33
N VAL A 135 -13.16 -34.81 -7.84
CA VAL A 135 -13.47 -34.35 -9.21
C VAL A 135 -13.08 -35.40 -10.24
N LYS A 136 -11.92 -36.05 -10.09
CA LYS A 136 -11.51 -37.16 -10.98
C LYS A 136 -12.44 -38.39 -10.92
N GLN A 137 -13.15 -38.58 -9.81
CA GLN A 137 -14.11 -39.67 -9.62
C GLN A 137 -15.49 -39.36 -10.22
N LEU A 138 -15.85 -38.08 -10.37
CA LEU A 138 -17.05 -37.64 -11.07
C LEU A 138 -16.89 -37.87 -12.57
N ARG A 139 -17.21 -39.09 -13.01
CA ARG A 139 -17.31 -39.46 -14.42
C ARG A 139 -18.68 -40.07 -14.64
N VAL A 140 -19.39 -39.54 -15.63
CA VAL A 140 -20.68 -40.09 -16.07
C VAL A 140 -20.45 -41.52 -16.54
N ARG A 141 -20.93 -42.46 -15.73
CA ARG A 141 -20.80 -43.90 -15.95
C ARG A 141 -22.13 -44.53 -15.61
N GLY A 142 -22.55 -45.50 -16.39
CA GLY A 142 -23.76 -46.25 -16.16
C GLY A 142 -23.64 -47.62 -16.82
N ILE A 143 -24.49 -48.53 -16.38
CA ILE A 143 -24.68 -49.83 -17.01
C ILE A 143 -26.09 -49.87 -17.58
N TYR A 144 -26.24 -50.55 -18.69
CA TYR A 144 -27.53 -50.81 -19.33
C TYR A 144 -27.60 -52.30 -19.68
N ASP A 145 -28.80 -52.83 -19.89
CA ASP A 145 -29.02 -54.22 -20.26
C ASP A 145 -28.31 -54.53 -21.61
N ALA A 146 -27.55 -55.64 -21.67
CA ALA A 146 -26.81 -56.02 -22.87
C ALA A 146 -27.69 -56.10 -24.14
N GLU A 147 -28.98 -56.40 -23.99
CA GLU A 147 -29.94 -56.43 -25.11
C GLU A 147 -30.19 -55.05 -25.72
N LEU A 148 -29.98 -53.95 -24.98
CA LEU A 148 -30.12 -52.57 -25.46
C LEU A 148 -28.89 -52.06 -26.22
N LYS A 149 -27.82 -52.85 -26.30
CA LYS A 149 -26.56 -52.45 -26.97
C LYS A 149 -26.78 -51.99 -28.41
N ALA A 150 -27.57 -52.74 -29.18
CA ALA A 150 -27.82 -52.43 -30.58
C ALA A 150 -28.60 -51.12 -30.75
N ASP A 151 -29.63 -50.90 -29.92
CA ASP A 151 -30.44 -49.69 -29.97
C ASP A 151 -29.67 -48.45 -29.48
N LEU A 152 -28.85 -48.58 -28.44
CA LEU A 152 -28.03 -47.47 -27.92
C LEU A 152 -26.91 -47.07 -28.89
N SER A 153 -26.27 -48.03 -29.57
CA SER A 153 -25.28 -47.70 -30.61
C SER A 153 -25.92 -46.98 -31.80
N ARG A 154 -27.11 -47.42 -32.23
CA ARG A 154 -27.84 -46.75 -33.32
C ARG A 154 -28.28 -45.35 -32.91
N LEU A 155 -28.72 -45.17 -31.66
CA LEU A 155 -29.11 -43.86 -31.13
C LEU A 155 -27.91 -42.91 -30.99
N GLN A 156 -26.73 -43.43 -30.65
CA GLN A 156 -25.49 -42.65 -30.57
C GLN A 156 -25.08 -42.08 -31.95
N ASP A 157 -25.33 -42.81 -33.03
CA ASP A 157 -24.94 -42.44 -34.39
C ASP A 157 -26.07 -41.75 -35.19
N ALA A 158 -27.25 -41.54 -34.59
CA ALA A 158 -28.41 -40.96 -35.27
C ALA A 158 -28.25 -39.45 -35.54
N GLU A 159 -28.72 -38.98 -36.69
CA GLU A 159 -28.80 -37.54 -36.98
C GLU A 159 -29.90 -36.85 -36.16
N ASP A 160 -29.68 -35.58 -35.84
CA ASP A 160 -30.61 -34.76 -35.06
C ASP A 160 -32.02 -34.75 -35.69
N GLY A 161 -33.05 -34.86 -34.85
CA GLY A 161 -34.45 -34.94 -35.28
C GLY A 161 -34.89 -36.28 -35.89
N THR A 162 -34.04 -37.30 -35.93
CA THR A 162 -34.38 -38.61 -36.49
C THR A 162 -34.97 -39.56 -35.44
N TYR A 163 -36.11 -40.18 -35.76
CA TYR A 163 -36.70 -41.23 -34.92
C TYR A 163 -36.23 -42.60 -35.37
N LEU A 164 -35.63 -43.36 -34.45
CA LEU A 164 -35.22 -44.74 -34.70
C LEU A 164 -36.24 -45.72 -34.12
N PRO A 165 -36.62 -46.77 -34.87
CA PRO A 165 -37.46 -47.84 -34.33
C PRO A 165 -36.65 -48.68 -33.33
N ALA A 166 -37.21 -48.87 -32.14
CA ALA A 166 -36.67 -49.75 -31.11
C ALA A 166 -36.70 -51.22 -31.56
N THR A 167 -35.65 -51.97 -31.26
CA THR A 167 -35.56 -53.40 -31.63
C THR A 167 -36.56 -54.24 -30.83
N ASP A 168 -36.82 -53.87 -29.57
CA ASP A 168 -37.89 -54.45 -28.75
C ASP A 168 -38.80 -53.36 -28.16
N SER A 169 -39.94 -53.13 -28.81
CA SER A 169 -40.94 -52.14 -28.40
C SER A 169 -41.77 -52.58 -27.18
N THR A 170 -41.76 -53.87 -26.83
CA THR A 170 -42.57 -54.42 -25.73
C THR A 170 -42.06 -53.94 -24.37
N ARG A 171 -40.74 -53.77 -24.23
CA ARG A 171 -40.07 -53.21 -23.04
C ARG A 171 -40.48 -51.77 -22.74
N PHE A 172 -40.76 -50.98 -23.77
CA PHE A 172 -41.25 -49.60 -23.62
C PHE A 172 -42.75 -49.56 -23.33
N ALA A 173 -43.51 -50.54 -23.84
CA ALA A 173 -44.96 -50.63 -23.66
C ALA A 173 -45.40 -51.19 -22.29
N GLN A 174 -44.62 -52.08 -21.66
CA GLN A 174 -45.00 -52.76 -20.41
C GLN A 174 -44.72 -51.97 -19.11
N GLY A 175 -44.51 -50.66 -19.18
CA GLY A 175 -44.54 -49.78 -18.00
C GLY A 175 -43.22 -49.58 -17.24
N SER A 176 -42.11 -50.15 -17.72
CA SER A 176 -40.77 -49.95 -17.12
C SER A 176 -40.16 -48.57 -17.39
N GLY A 177 -40.88 -47.69 -18.10
CA GLY A 177 -40.70 -46.23 -18.07
C GLY A 177 -39.44 -45.69 -18.73
N GLY A 178 -39.45 -45.58 -20.06
CA GLY A 178 -38.51 -44.74 -20.81
C GLY A 178 -37.03 -45.18 -20.79
N LEU A 179 -36.24 -44.59 -21.68
CA LEU A 179 -34.79 -44.89 -21.80
C LEU A 179 -34.02 -44.52 -20.52
N GLU A 180 -34.50 -43.51 -19.78
CA GLU A 180 -33.91 -43.06 -18.52
C GLU A 180 -33.88 -44.14 -17.44
N LYS A 181 -34.93 -44.95 -17.30
CA LYS A 181 -34.96 -46.05 -16.31
C LYS A 181 -34.24 -47.30 -16.79
N ALA A 182 -33.91 -47.38 -18.07
CA ALA A 182 -33.19 -48.50 -18.67
C ALA A 182 -31.65 -48.41 -18.44
N ILE A 183 -31.16 -47.25 -18.01
CA ILE A 183 -29.75 -47.02 -17.68
C ILE A 183 -29.61 -46.86 -16.17
N ALA A 184 -28.88 -47.77 -15.53
CA ALA A 184 -28.49 -47.63 -14.13
C ALA A 184 -27.20 -46.82 -14.05
N HIS A 185 -27.31 -45.56 -13.63
CA HIS A 185 -26.16 -44.68 -13.44
C HIS A 185 -25.41 -45.01 -12.15
N MET A 186 -24.08 -44.86 -12.19
CA MET A 186 -23.27 -44.90 -10.97
C MET A 186 -23.65 -43.71 -10.07
N PRO A 187 -23.96 -43.92 -8.78
CA PRO A 187 -24.43 -42.85 -7.92
C PRO A 187 -23.35 -41.79 -7.72
N MET A 188 -23.63 -40.55 -8.15
CA MET A 188 -22.71 -39.42 -8.02
C MET A 188 -23.09 -38.46 -6.89
N GLU A 189 -24.37 -38.44 -6.49
CA GLU A 189 -24.92 -37.53 -5.48
C GLU A 189 -24.05 -37.39 -4.22
N PRO A 190 -23.62 -38.48 -3.56
CA PRO A 190 -22.81 -38.38 -2.34
C PRO A 190 -21.45 -37.70 -2.60
N THR A 191 -20.88 -37.90 -3.79
CA THR A 191 -19.59 -37.29 -4.18
C THR A 191 -19.76 -35.82 -4.50
N VAL A 192 -20.87 -35.45 -5.17
CA VAL A 192 -21.22 -34.04 -5.47
C VAL A 192 -21.45 -33.27 -4.17
N LEU A 193 -22.20 -33.84 -3.23
CA LEU A 193 -22.44 -33.24 -1.91
C LEU A 193 -21.14 -33.06 -1.12
N ALA A 194 -20.28 -34.09 -1.07
CA ALA A 194 -18.97 -33.97 -0.41
C ALA A 194 -18.08 -32.90 -1.05
N LEU A 195 -18.10 -32.77 -2.39
CA LEU A 195 -17.37 -31.72 -3.10
C LEU A 195 -17.88 -30.33 -2.73
N ARG A 196 -19.20 -30.14 -2.67
CA ARG A 196 -19.81 -28.87 -2.27
C ARG A 196 -19.35 -28.43 -0.88
N GLU A 197 -19.32 -29.36 0.09
CA GLU A 197 -18.85 -29.06 1.45
C GLU A 197 -17.35 -28.79 1.49
N LEU A 198 -16.54 -29.53 0.73
CA LEU A 198 -15.09 -29.27 0.66
C LEU A 198 -14.76 -27.92 0.02
N TYR A 199 -15.54 -27.47 -0.97
CA TYR A 199 -15.38 -26.13 -1.53
C TYR A 199 -15.69 -25.04 -0.49
N GLN A 200 -16.76 -25.21 0.29
CA GLN A 200 -17.09 -24.30 1.40
C GLN A 200 -16.00 -24.28 2.46
N GLN A 201 -15.52 -25.45 2.91
CA GLN A 201 -14.44 -25.56 3.88
C GLN A 201 -13.14 -24.92 3.38
N ARG A 202 -12.80 -25.12 2.10
CA ARG A 202 -11.61 -24.50 1.48
C ARG A 202 -11.65 -22.98 1.58
N ASP A 203 -12.82 -22.38 1.34
CA ASP A 203 -12.96 -20.93 1.42
C ASP A 203 -13.00 -20.43 2.88
N ALA A 204 -13.56 -21.20 3.81
CA ALA A 204 -13.50 -20.92 5.24
C ALA A 204 -12.05 -20.93 5.79
N ILE A 205 -11.23 -21.91 5.38
CA ILE A 205 -9.80 -21.98 5.76
C ILE A 205 -9.05 -20.76 5.22
N LYS A 206 -9.29 -20.34 3.97
CA LYS A 206 -8.68 -19.11 3.42
C LYS A 206 -9.04 -17.89 4.24
N GLN A 207 -10.31 -17.73 4.65
CA GLN A 207 -10.71 -16.61 5.50
C GLN A 207 -9.98 -16.65 6.85
N THR A 208 -9.90 -17.82 7.48
CA THR A 208 -9.14 -18.00 8.73
C THR A 208 -7.67 -17.62 8.55
N ILE A 209 -7.03 -18.00 7.43
CA ILE A 209 -5.65 -17.57 7.12
C ILE A 209 -5.56 -16.05 7.02
N TYR A 210 -6.51 -15.38 6.37
CA TYR A 210 -6.50 -13.91 6.27
C TYR A 210 -6.71 -13.22 7.62
N GLU A 211 -7.56 -13.75 8.48
CA GLU A 211 -7.78 -13.24 9.83
C GLU A 211 -6.52 -13.39 10.69
N VAL A 212 -5.87 -14.56 10.66
CA VAL A 212 -4.64 -14.85 11.42
C VAL A 212 -3.45 -14.04 10.90
N THR A 213 -3.26 -13.97 9.57
CA THR A 213 -2.19 -13.17 8.96
C THR A 213 -2.44 -11.67 9.07
N GLY A 214 -3.70 -11.26 9.27
CA GLY A 214 -4.06 -9.87 9.47
C GLY A 214 -4.17 -9.04 8.21
N LEU A 215 -4.30 -9.67 7.04
CA LEU A 215 -4.51 -8.99 5.77
C LEU A 215 -5.96 -8.47 5.71
N ALA A 216 -6.15 -7.15 5.68
CA ALA A 216 -7.50 -6.56 5.61
C ALA A 216 -8.19 -6.84 4.27
N ASP A 217 -9.53 -6.82 4.27
CA ASP A 217 -10.39 -7.03 3.09
C ASP A 217 -10.05 -6.07 1.92
N ILE A 218 -9.56 -4.87 2.22
CA ILE A 218 -9.22 -3.82 1.24
C ILE A 218 -8.00 -4.16 0.39
N VAL A 219 -6.97 -4.77 0.97
CA VAL A 219 -5.77 -5.21 0.23
C VAL A 219 -6.13 -6.37 -0.72
N ARG A 220 -7.26 -7.04 -0.46
CA ARG A 220 -7.79 -8.16 -1.23
C ARG A 220 -8.78 -7.72 -2.32
N GLY A 221 -9.04 -6.43 -2.49
CA GLY A 221 -9.93 -5.89 -3.54
C GLY A 221 -11.42 -6.19 -3.33
N ALA A 222 -11.81 -6.71 -2.17
CA ALA A 222 -13.20 -7.01 -1.84
C ALA A 222 -13.87 -5.74 -1.29
N SER A 223 -14.49 -4.93 -2.16
CA SER A 223 -15.37 -3.85 -1.70
C SER A 223 -16.74 -4.43 -1.32
N LYS A 224 -17.18 -4.20 -0.08
CA LYS A 224 -18.59 -4.40 0.28
C LYS A 224 -19.36 -3.17 -0.21
N ALA A 225 -20.26 -3.35 -1.18
CA ALA A 225 -21.03 -2.28 -1.79
C ALA A 225 -21.88 -1.45 -0.79
N ASN A 226 -22.17 -2.01 0.39
CA ASN A 226 -22.92 -1.35 1.46
C ASN A 226 -22.04 -0.62 2.50
N GLU A 227 -20.71 -0.63 2.38
CA GLU A 227 -19.85 0.12 3.30
C GLU A 227 -19.59 1.54 2.80
N THR A 228 -19.76 2.53 3.70
CA THR A 228 -19.52 3.94 3.40
C THR A 228 -18.03 4.18 3.09
N ALA A 229 -17.74 5.14 2.21
CA ALA A 229 -16.37 5.50 1.82
C ALA A 229 -15.47 5.79 3.04
N THR A 230 -16.02 6.40 4.10
CA THR A 230 -15.32 6.65 5.36
C THR A 230 -15.00 5.35 6.12
N ALA A 231 -15.92 4.38 6.18
CA ALA A 231 -15.65 3.08 6.80
C ALA A 231 -14.57 2.29 6.04
N GLN A 232 -14.54 2.41 4.70
CA GLN A 232 -13.47 1.84 3.88
C GLN A 232 -12.13 2.54 4.12
N GLN A 233 -12.08 3.86 4.19
CA GLN A 233 -10.85 4.60 4.53
C GLN A 233 -10.30 4.21 5.91
N ILE A 234 -11.17 4.09 6.91
CA ILE A 234 -10.79 3.67 8.26
C ILE A 234 -10.22 2.24 8.24
N LYS A 235 -10.88 1.30 7.55
CA LYS A 235 -10.36 -0.06 7.39
C LYS A 235 -9.02 -0.12 6.66
N ALA A 236 -8.82 0.73 5.65
CA ALA A 236 -7.54 0.85 4.95
C ALA A 236 -6.44 1.35 5.89
N GLN A 237 -6.75 2.31 6.76
CA GLN A 237 -5.82 2.81 7.79
C GLN A 237 -5.44 1.70 8.79
N TYR A 238 -6.40 0.92 9.29
CA TYR A 238 -6.12 -0.19 10.20
C TYR A 238 -5.33 -1.33 9.54
N ALA A 239 -5.54 -1.58 8.24
CA ALA A 239 -4.73 -2.51 7.45
C ALA A 239 -3.26 -2.09 7.36
N GLY A 240 -3.03 -0.77 7.22
CA GLY A 240 -1.71 -0.17 7.20
C GLY A 240 -0.94 -0.36 8.50
N LEU A 241 -1.59 -0.33 9.67
CA LEU A 241 -0.90 -0.38 10.98
C LEU A 241 -0.04 -1.63 11.20
N ARG A 242 -0.53 -2.82 10.78
CA ARG A 242 0.23 -4.08 10.93
C ARG A 242 1.45 -4.12 9.98
N ILE A 243 1.27 -3.67 8.75
CA ILE A 243 2.36 -3.57 7.75
C ILE A 243 3.37 -2.50 8.16
N GLN A 244 2.90 -1.38 8.72
CA GLN A 244 3.74 -0.31 9.23
C GLN A 244 4.66 -0.76 10.36
N HIS A 245 4.23 -1.69 11.22
CA HIS A 245 5.12 -2.23 12.26
C HIS A 245 6.32 -2.98 11.66
N LEU A 246 6.07 -3.83 10.65
CA LEU A 246 7.13 -4.54 9.93
C LEU A 246 8.04 -3.56 9.17
N GLN A 247 7.45 -2.56 8.49
CA GLN A 247 8.20 -1.51 7.81
C GLN A 247 9.08 -0.72 8.77
N LYS A 248 8.57 -0.33 9.95
CA LYS A 248 9.33 0.37 10.99
C LYS A 248 10.49 -0.47 11.52
N GLU A 249 10.29 -1.77 11.71
CA GLU A 249 11.37 -2.67 12.14
C GLU A 249 12.46 -2.81 11.06
N VAL A 250 12.09 -2.87 9.78
CA VAL A 250 13.06 -2.85 8.65
C VAL A 250 13.78 -1.51 8.58
N ALA A 251 13.04 -0.39 8.66
CA ALA A 251 13.60 0.96 8.66
C ALA A 251 14.58 1.17 9.82
N ARG A 252 14.26 0.64 11.02
CA ARG A 252 15.17 0.63 12.18
C ARG A 252 16.46 -0.12 11.85
N VAL A 253 16.38 -1.36 11.34
CA VAL A 253 17.58 -2.16 11.03
C VAL A 253 18.44 -1.44 10.00
N ALA A 254 17.84 -0.90 8.94
CA ALA A 254 18.55 -0.11 7.94
C ALA A 254 19.23 1.12 8.58
N ARG A 255 18.49 1.89 9.40
CA ARG A 255 19.00 3.08 10.09
C ARG A 255 20.20 2.74 10.97
N ASP A 256 20.09 1.67 11.76
CA ASP A 256 21.15 1.20 12.64
C ASP A 256 22.39 0.76 11.84
N LEU A 257 22.21 0.06 10.71
CA LEU A 257 23.30 -0.31 9.80
C LEU A 257 24.02 0.92 9.23
N PHE A 258 23.30 1.95 8.79
CA PHE A 258 23.93 3.17 8.27
C PHE A 258 24.70 3.92 9.36
N ARG A 259 24.16 3.99 10.58
CA ARG A 259 24.88 4.57 11.73
C ARG A 259 26.15 3.81 12.06
N MET A 260 26.10 2.48 12.02
CA MET A 260 27.28 1.64 12.24
C MET A 260 28.32 1.83 11.13
N LYS A 261 27.90 1.82 9.85
CA LYS A 261 28.80 2.11 8.72
C LYS A 261 29.48 3.47 8.85
N ALA A 262 28.70 4.50 9.16
CA ALA A 262 29.23 5.85 9.39
C ALA A 262 30.22 5.88 10.57
N ALA A 263 29.93 5.17 11.67
CA ALA A 263 30.85 5.06 12.80
C ALA A 263 32.18 4.37 12.40
N VAL A 264 32.13 3.30 11.60
CA VAL A 264 33.32 2.62 11.09
C VAL A 264 34.13 3.55 10.18
N PHE A 265 33.49 4.22 9.22
CA PHE A 265 34.17 5.15 8.31
C PHE A 265 34.91 6.25 9.06
N CYS A 266 34.25 6.89 10.03
CA CYS A 266 34.86 8.00 10.74
C CYS A 266 35.92 7.57 11.78
N ARG A 267 36.02 6.29 12.14
CA ARG A 267 37.02 5.78 13.11
C ARG A 267 38.22 5.11 12.44
N HIS A 268 37.95 4.27 11.43
CA HIS A 268 38.95 3.36 10.88
C HIS A 268 39.47 3.75 9.50
N PHE A 269 38.80 4.66 8.79
CA PHE A 269 39.25 5.10 7.47
C PHE A 269 40.06 6.40 7.57
N SER A 270 41.16 6.48 6.83
CA SER A 270 41.92 7.72 6.68
C SER A 270 41.17 8.73 5.81
N ALA A 271 41.43 10.03 5.99
CA ALA A 271 40.85 11.07 5.14
C ALA A 271 41.23 10.91 3.67
N GLU A 272 42.43 10.40 3.37
CA GLU A 272 42.85 10.04 2.02
C GLU A 272 41.94 8.95 1.42
N ASN A 273 41.72 7.85 2.16
CA ASN A 273 40.84 6.77 1.70
C ASN A 273 39.42 7.29 1.45
N LEU A 274 38.89 8.12 2.37
CA LEU A 274 37.56 8.72 2.22
C LEU A 274 37.50 9.68 1.02
N SER A 275 38.56 10.46 0.76
CA SER A 275 38.63 11.36 -0.38
C SER A 275 38.63 10.60 -1.70
N ILE A 276 39.41 9.50 -1.79
CA ILE A 276 39.43 8.62 -2.96
C ILE A 276 38.07 7.97 -3.18
N MET A 277 37.42 7.47 -2.11
CA MET A 277 36.12 6.82 -2.20
C MET A 277 34.98 7.76 -2.60
N THR A 278 35.00 9.01 -2.11
CA THR A 278 33.90 9.98 -2.33
C THR A 278 34.14 10.88 -3.54
N GLY A 279 35.38 11.00 -4.02
CA GLY A 279 35.77 12.00 -5.02
C GLY A 279 35.74 13.44 -4.50
N LEU A 280 35.56 13.63 -3.19
CA LEU A 280 35.52 14.94 -2.54
C LEU A 280 36.85 15.20 -1.84
N LYS A 281 37.40 16.41 -2.02
CA LYS A 281 38.57 16.84 -1.25
C LYS A 281 38.14 17.10 0.20
N MET A 282 38.74 16.38 1.14
CA MET A 282 38.45 16.61 2.56
C MET A 282 39.22 17.82 3.06
N GLU A 283 38.50 18.84 3.50
CA GLU A 283 39.07 20.00 4.17
C GLU A 283 39.48 19.63 5.61
N PRO A 284 40.58 20.19 6.16
CA PRO A 284 41.09 19.83 7.49
C PRO A 284 40.05 19.98 8.62
N GLN A 285 39.17 20.98 8.50
CA GLN A 285 38.11 21.23 9.47
C GLN A 285 37.02 20.14 9.45
N VAL A 286 36.75 19.56 8.28
CA VAL A 286 35.82 18.43 8.13
C VAL A 286 36.46 17.16 8.69
N GLU A 287 37.75 16.95 8.47
CA GLU A 287 38.46 15.81 9.05
C GLU A 287 38.45 15.83 10.58
N GLU A 288 38.70 16.98 11.20
CA GLU A 288 38.67 17.12 12.66
C GLU A 288 37.27 16.86 13.23
N LEU A 289 36.22 17.36 12.57
CA LEU A 289 34.83 17.11 12.91
C LEU A 289 34.47 15.62 12.81
N LEU A 290 34.95 14.94 11.75
CA LEU A 290 34.74 13.51 11.57
C LEU A 290 35.44 12.71 12.65
N ARG A 291 36.63 13.10 13.13
CA ARG A 291 37.39 12.34 14.14
C ARG A 291 36.95 12.58 15.59
N SER A 292 36.38 13.74 15.90
CA SER A 292 35.93 14.08 17.26
C SER A 292 34.54 13.51 17.58
N ASP A 293 34.46 12.48 18.44
CA ASP A 293 33.18 11.91 18.91
C ASP A 293 32.27 12.95 19.59
N ALA A 294 32.84 13.97 20.24
CA ALA A 294 32.09 15.02 20.94
C ALA A 294 31.45 16.05 19.99
N MET A 295 32.08 16.31 18.84
CA MET A 295 31.54 17.22 17.83
C MET A 295 30.72 16.48 16.75
N ARG A 296 30.77 15.14 16.73
CA ARG A 296 30.05 14.30 15.77
C ARG A 296 28.55 14.22 16.11
N SER A 297 27.78 15.18 15.63
CA SER A 297 26.33 15.22 15.76
C SER A 297 25.63 15.00 14.42
N TYR A 298 25.48 13.75 13.98
CA TYR A 298 24.60 13.40 12.86
C TYR A 298 23.42 12.53 13.33
N ARG A 299 22.22 12.90 12.90
CA ARG A 299 21.01 12.10 13.11
C ARG A 299 20.58 11.52 11.76
N ILE A 300 20.91 10.25 11.54
CA ILE A 300 20.34 9.49 10.40
C ILE A 300 18.97 8.99 10.83
N ASP A 301 17.94 9.42 10.11
CA ASP A 301 16.60 8.85 10.16
C ASP A 301 16.23 8.26 8.80
N ILE A 302 15.44 7.20 8.82
CA ILE A 302 14.92 6.55 7.62
C ILE A 302 13.42 6.50 7.79
N GLU A 303 12.75 7.36 7.05
CA GLU A 303 11.30 7.38 6.99
C GLU A 303 10.85 6.51 5.83
N THR A 304 9.90 5.62 6.12
CA THR A 304 9.22 4.87 5.06
C THR A 304 8.11 5.77 4.57
N ASP A 305 8.43 6.67 3.64
CA ASP A 305 7.42 7.50 3.01
C ASP A 305 6.51 6.57 2.19
N SER A 306 5.36 6.25 2.77
CA SER A 306 4.52 5.18 2.26
C SER A 306 3.82 5.68 1.01
N THR A 307 4.12 5.08 -0.14
CA THR A 307 3.36 5.30 -1.38
C THR A 307 1.97 4.64 -1.30
N ILE A 308 1.31 4.71 -0.16
CA ILE A 308 -0.09 4.31 -0.02
C ILE A 308 -0.89 5.48 -0.57
N ARG A 309 -1.69 5.23 -1.61
CA ARG A 309 -2.57 6.24 -2.24
C ARG A 309 -3.39 7.06 -1.23
N GLY A 310 -3.72 6.46 -0.08
CA GLY A 310 -4.37 7.13 1.04
C GLY A 310 -3.54 8.24 1.70
N ASP A 311 -2.23 8.07 1.84
CA ASP A 311 -1.34 9.12 2.39
C ASP A 311 -1.13 10.25 1.37
N VAL A 312 -1.04 9.93 0.07
CA VAL A 312 -0.97 10.97 -0.97
C VAL A 312 -2.26 11.81 -0.98
N THR A 313 -3.44 11.18 -0.94
CA THR A 313 -4.71 11.94 -0.87
C THR A 313 -4.82 12.72 0.43
N ARG A 314 -4.40 12.16 1.57
CA ARG A 314 -4.40 12.88 2.85
C ARG A 314 -3.45 14.07 2.85
N ASN A 315 -2.25 13.91 2.30
CA ASN A 315 -1.29 14.99 2.17
C ASN A 315 -1.83 16.07 1.23
N LEU A 316 -2.45 15.70 0.11
CA LEU A 316 -3.12 16.64 -0.78
C LEU A 316 -4.29 17.38 -0.10
N ASP A 317 -5.10 16.70 0.70
CA ASP A 317 -6.19 17.30 1.47
C ASP A 317 -5.65 18.25 2.56
N GLN A 318 -4.62 17.83 3.31
CA GLN A 318 -3.96 18.66 4.32
C GLN A 318 -3.27 19.88 3.70
N MET A 319 -2.63 19.71 2.54
CA MET A 319 -2.06 20.81 1.76
C MET A 319 -3.14 21.75 1.23
N SER A 320 -4.27 21.22 0.76
CA SER A 320 -5.40 22.03 0.31
C SER A 320 -6.00 22.85 1.45
N GLN A 321 -6.18 22.23 2.63
CA GLN A 321 -6.65 22.91 3.84
C GLN A 321 -5.64 23.95 4.34
N PHE A 322 -4.35 23.65 4.29
CA PHE A 322 -3.29 24.61 4.63
C PHE A 322 -3.32 25.81 3.69
N ILE A 323 -3.35 25.59 2.36
CA ILE A 323 -3.42 26.67 1.35
C ILE A 323 -4.69 27.52 1.54
N GLN A 324 -5.84 26.88 1.78
CA GLN A 324 -7.10 27.59 2.01
C GLN A 324 -7.06 28.40 3.32
N GLY A 325 -6.52 27.81 4.39
CA GLY A 325 -6.34 28.47 5.68
C GLY A 325 -5.38 29.66 5.59
N THR A 326 -4.27 29.51 4.87
CA THR A 326 -3.31 30.58 4.59
C THR A 326 -3.95 31.70 3.77
N ALA A 327 -4.76 31.38 2.77
CA ALA A 327 -5.47 32.39 1.99
C ALA A 327 -6.47 33.18 2.87
N GLN A 328 -7.22 32.51 3.75
CA GLN A 328 -8.13 33.18 4.70
C GLN A 328 -7.36 34.03 5.72
N PHE A 329 -6.23 33.54 6.22
CA PHE A 329 -5.36 34.29 7.11
C PHE A 329 -4.81 35.54 6.43
N ALA A 330 -4.31 35.42 5.20
CA ALA A 330 -3.78 36.54 4.43
C ALA A 330 -4.86 37.61 4.13
N GLN A 331 -6.09 37.20 3.83
CA GLN A 331 -7.22 38.12 3.63
C GLN A 331 -7.57 38.87 4.93
N ALA A 332 -7.65 38.15 6.06
CA ALA A 332 -7.97 38.75 7.35
C ALA A 332 -6.88 39.72 7.83
N VAL A 333 -5.61 39.33 7.68
CA VAL A 333 -4.47 40.17 8.06
C VAL A 333 -4.30 41.34 7.09
N GLY A 334 -4.53 41.15 5.79
CA GLY A 334 -4.42 42.21 4.78
C GLY A 334 -5.31 43.42 5.09
N GLY A 335 -6.54 43.20 5.54
CA GLY A 335 -7.45 44.28 5.96
C GLY A 335 -6.94 45.04 7.19
N ILE A 336 -6.37 44.34 8.17
CA ILE A 336 -5.85 44.95 9.41
C ILE A 336 -4.55 45.72 9.12
N VAL A 337 -3.65 45.17 8.30
CA VAL A 337 -2.36 45.78 7.95
C VAL A 337 -2.53 47.07 7.16
N GLN A 338 -3.58 47.22 6.35
CA GLN A 338 -3.89 48.51 5.71
C GLN A 338 -4.24 49.60 6.73
N THR A 339 -4.85 49.23 7.87
CA THR A 339 -5.25 50.18 8.92
C THR A 339 -4.14 50.41 9.96
N VAL A 340 -3.37 49.37 10.29
CA VAL A 340 -2.30 49.42 11.30
C VAL A 340 -1.10 48.57 10.83
N PRO A 341 -0.20 49.14 10.00
CA PRO A 341 0.97 48.43 9.46
C PRO A 341 1.93 47.88 10.53
N ALA A 342 1.92 48.45 11.74
CA ALA A 342 2.81 48.08 12.84
C ALA A 342 2.55 46.68 13.43
N LEU A 343 1.38 46.08 13.19
CA LEU A 343 1.03 44.75 13.72
C LEU A 343 1.49 43.59 12.81
N LEU A 344 1.97 43.89 11.60
CA LEU A 344 2.43 42.88 10.63
C LEU A 344 3.45 41.87 11.20
N PRO A 345 4.48 42.28 11.98
CA PRO A 345 5.46 41.34 12.53
C PRO A 345 4.87 40.34 13.53
N MET A 346 3.81 40.73 14.26
CA MET A 346 3.15 39.85 15.22
C MET A 346 2.30 38.80 14.50
N PHE A 347 1.58 39.19 13.45
CA PHE A 347 0.80 38.25 12.64
C PHE A 347 1.68 37.26 11.89
N THR A 348 2.84 37.69 11.38
CA THR A 348 3.77 36.79 10.69
C THR A 348 4.42 35.78 11.64
N GLU A 349 4.72 36.17 12.88
CA GLU A 349 5.23 35.26 13.91
C GLU A 349 4.18 34.21 14.33
N VAL A 350 2.92 34.62 14.52
CA VAL A 350 1.81 33.70 14.81
C VAL A 350 1.61 32.72 13.66
N TYR A 351 1.61 33.19 12.42
CA TYR A 351 1.50 32.33 11.24
C TYR A 351 2.68 31.36 11.10
N ALA A 352 3.92 31.84 11.26
CA ALA A 352 5.11 30.99 11.19
C ALA A 352 5.12 29.91 12.28
N SER A 353 4.67 30.24 13.50
CA SER A 353 4.55 29.26 14.60
C SER A 353 3.50 28.18 14.34
N PHE A 354 2.42 28.53 13.63
CA PHE A 354 1.37 27.60 13.23
C PHE A 354 1.80 26.74 12.04
N ALA A 355 2.41 27.35 11.02
CA ALA A 355 2.84 26.68 9.80
C ALA A 355 3.93 25.61 10.07
N ARG A 356 4.83 25.84 11.04
CA ARG A 356 5.83 24.84 11.48
C ARG A 356 5.25 23.58 12.13
N LYS A 357 3.96 23.59 12.53
CA LYS A 357 3.29 22.38 13.03
C LYS A 357 2.80 21.47 11.90
N PHE A 358 2.77 21.96 10.66
CA PHE A 358 2.46 21.16 9.49
C PHE A 358 3.78 20.66 8.87
N ASP A 359 3.85 19.36 8.63
CA ASP A 359 5.00 18.72 8.00
C ASP A 359 4.94 18.96 6.48
N LEU A 360 5.40 20.13 6.05
CA LEU A 360 5.27 20.63 4.66
C LEU A 360 6.47 20.29 3.79
N GLY A 361 7.48 19.60 4.35
CA GLY A 361 8.73 19.27 3.69
C GLY A 361 9.73 20.41 3.62
N LYS A 362 11.00 20.06 3.39
CA LYS A 362 12.17 20.94 3.50
C LYS A 362 12.06 22.24 2.70
N GLN A 363 11.53 22.20 1.47
CA GLN A 363 11.40 23.40 0.64
C GLN A 363 10.37 24.41 1.15
N ALA A 364 9.30 23.94 1.81
CA ALA A 364 8.31 24.82 2.42
C ALA A 364 8.81 25.38 3.76
N GLU A 365 9.53 24.57 4.54
CA GLU A 365 10.23 25.03 5.74
C GLU A 365 11.27 26.11 5.42
N ASP A 366 12.10 25.89 4.39
CA ASP A 366 13.10 26.86 3.90
C ASP A 366 12.44 28.19 3.46
N ALA A 367 11.22 28.14 2.90
CA ALA A 367 10.47 29.33 2.50
C ALA A 367 9.84 30.08 3.69
N LEU A 368 9.33 29.34 4.69
CA LEU A 368 8.77 29.93 5.92
C LEU A 368 9.84 30.65 6.74
N ASP A 369 11.08 30.16 6.76
CA ASP A 369 12.19 30.79 7.48
C ASP A 369 12.68 32.10 6.82
N GLN A 370 12.33 32.35 5.56
CA GLN A 370 12.64 33.61 4.85
C GLN A 370 11.61 34.71 5.07
N ILE A 371 10.41 34.37 5.55
CA ILE A 371 9.31 35.34 5.77
C ILE A 371 9.71 36.48 6.73
N PRO A 372 10.36 36.23 7.90
CA PRO A 372 10.77 37.31 8.80
C PRO A 372 11.73 38.33 8.16
N GLN A 373 12.63 37.87 7.28
CA GLN A 373 13.58 38.74 6.58
C GLN A 373 12.89 39.61 5.52
N LEU A 374 11.94 39.04 4.77
CA LEU A 374 11.11 39.76 3.81
C LEU A 374 10.26 40.85 4.49
N VAL A 375 9.68 40.55 5.65
CA VAL A 375 8.89 41.52 6.43
C VAL A 375 9.77 42.67 6.95
N GLN A 376 10.99 42.38 7.42
CA GLN A 376 11.93 43.42 7.83
C GLN A 376 12.37 44.31 6.66
N GLN A 377 12.65 43.74 5.49
CA GLN A 377 12.96 44.51 4.29
C GLN A 377 11.79 45.41 3.88
N TRP A 378 10.55 44.90 3.93
CA TRP A 378 9.36 45.67 3.61
C TRP A 378 9.11 46.82 4.59
N GLN A 379 9.35 46.60 5.90
CA GLN A 379 9.30 47.66 6.92
C GLN A 379 10.38 48.73 6.71
N GLN A 380 11.61 48.34 6.37
CA GLN A 380 12.68 49.30 6.08
C GLN A 380 12.38 50.13 4.82
N GLN A 381 11.77 49.52 3.81
CA GLN A 381 11.36 50.20 2.58
C GLN A 381 10.21 51.20 2.83
N GLN A 382 9.26 50.86 3.69
CA GLN A 382 8.17 51.77 4.09
C GLN A 382 8.66 52.95 4.95
N GLN A 383 9.59 52.71 5.87
CA GLN A 383 10.18 53.78 6.69
C GLN A 383 11.01 54.77 5.86
N GLN A 384 11.64 54.33 4.77
CA GLN A 384 12.34 55.23 3.84
C GLN A 384 11.40 56.06 2.96
N GLN A 385 10.19 55.57 2.65
CA GLN A 385 9.20 56.33 1.87
C GLN A 385 8.41 57.37 2.70
N ALA A 386 8.35 57.24 4.02
CA ALA A 386 7.63 58.19 4.89
C ALA A 386 8.35 59.53 5.13
N GLN A 387 9.62 59.68 4.71
CA GLN A 387 10.39 60.92 4.90
C GLN A 387 10.50 61.81 3.65
N GLN A 388 9.92 61.43 2.51
CA GLN A 388 9.98 62.25 1.29
C GLN A 388 8.59 62.43 0.63
N ASN A 389 8.04 63.64 0.78
CA ASN A 389 6.95 64.27 0.01
C ASN A 389 5.48 63.88 0.27
N PRO A 390 4.82 64.57 1.22
CA PRO A 390 3.37 64.51 1.47
C PRO A 390 2.42 64.90 0.31
N GLU A 391 2.88 65.62 -0.74
CA GLU A 391 1.97 66.12 -1.81
C GLU A 391 1.83 65.19 -3.02
N MET A 392 2.86 64.40 -3.37
CA MET A 392 2.78 63.46 -4.50
C MET A 392 1.93 62.22 -4.17
N MET A 393 1.87 61.80 -2.90
CA MET A 393 1.10 60.63 -2.48
C MET A 393 -0.41 60.84 -2.64
N LYS A 394 -0.90 62.07 -2.42
CA LYS A 394 -2.31 62.40 -2.60
C LYS A 394 -2.70 62.38 -4.08
N ALA A 395 -1.83 62.89 -4.95
CA ALA A 395 -2.03 62.87 -6.40
C ALA A 395 -1.89 61.45 -7.00
N GLN A 396 -0.98 60.62 -6.47
CA GLN A 396 -0.83 59.22 -6.89
C GLN A 396 -1.99 58.35 -6.39
N MET A 397 -2.39 58.47 -5.13
CA MET A 397 -3.59 57.78 -4.64
C MET A 397 -4.84 58.22 -5.39
N GLU A 398 -4.99 59.50 -5.72
CA GLU A 398 -6.15 59.97 -6.47
C GLU A 398 -6.11 59.53 -7.94
N ALA A 399 -4.93 59.49 -8.57
CA ALA A 399 -4.77 58.94 -9.93
C ALA A 399 -5.00 57.42 -9.98
N GLU A 400 -4.55 56.68 -8.96
CA GLU A 400 -4.70 55.24 -8.84
C GLU A 400 -6.12 54.84 -8.43
N ALA A 401 -6.76 55.62 -7.55
CA ALA A 401 -8.19 55.49 -7.24
C ALA A 401 -9.05 55.79 -8.47
N ARG A 402 -8.69 56.80 -9.27
CA ARG A 402 -9.40 57.11 -10.53
C ARG A 402 -9.16 56.07 -11.62
N GLN A 403 -7.98 55.45 -11.67
CA GLN A 403 -7.71 54.29 -12.53
C GLN A 403 -8.50 53.06 -12.07
N GLN A 404 -8.60 52.80 -10.77
CA GLN A 404 -9.43 51.73 -10.22
C GLN A 404 -10.92 51.99 -10.45
N GLU A 405 -11.41 53.22 -10.27
CA GLU A 405 -12.81 53.58 -10.60
C GLU A 405 -13.09 53.40 -12.09
N LEU A 406 -12.18 53.83 -12.98
CA LEU A 406 -12.33 53.62 -14.43
C LEU A 406 -12.24 52.14 -14.82
N GLY A 407 -11.45 51.34 -14.10
CA GLY A 407 -11.35 49.88 -14.23
C GLY A 407 -12.64 49.19 -13.80
N MET A 408 -13.12 49.47 -12.58
CA MET A 408 -14.38 48.97 -12.05
C MET A 408 -15.55 49.41 -12.92
N LYS A 409 -15.55 50.64 -13.45
CA LYS A 409 -16.62 51.13 -14.32
C LYS A 409 -16.60 50.48 -15.70
N LYS A 410 -15.42 50.13 -16.24
CA LYS A 410 -15.30 49.29 -17.45
C LYS A 410 -15.75 47.85 -17.21
N GLU A 411 -15.46 47.29 -16.04
CA GLU A 411 -15.88 45.94 -15.65
C GLU A 411 -17.39 45.86 -15.39
N LEU A 412 -17.96 46.86 -14.70
CA LEU A 412 -19.41 47.03 -14.54
C LEU A 412 -20.12 47.23 -15.88
N HIS A 413 -19.53 47.98 -16.83
CA HIS A 413 -20.10 48.12 -18.18
C HIS A 413 -19.99 46.81 -18.99
N GLY A 414 -18.93 46.04 -18.76
CA GLY A 414 -18.76 44.69 -19.32
C GLY A 414 -19.79 43.70 -18.77
N MET A 415 -20.02 43.73 -17.46
CA MET A 415 -21.07 42.93 -16.81
C MET A 415 -22.48 43.40 -17.21
N ASP A 416 -22.75 44.69 -17.37
CA ASP A 416 -24.06 45.18 -17.83
C ASP A 416 -24.34 44.77 -19.29
N MET A 417 -23.33 44.80 -20.16
CA MET A 417 -23.43 44.27 -21.51
C MET A 417 -23.71 42.76 -21.51
N GLN A 418 -23.02 42.00 -20.66
CA GLN A 418 -23.22 40.56 -20.56
C GLN A 418 -24.58 40.20 -19.93
N ALA A 419 -25.03 40.98 -18.93
CA ALA A 419 -26.35 40.85 -18.32
C ALA A 419 -27.47 41.18 -19.32
N LYS A 420 -27.33 42.25 -20.12
CA LYS A 420 -28.27 42.54 -21.23
C LYS A 420 -28.27 41.47 -22.30
N GLN A 421 -27.11 40.87 -22.60
CA GLN A 421 -27.01 39.78 -23.58
C GLN A 421 -27.74 38.53 -23.07
N MET A 422 -27.63 38.25 -21.76
CA MET A 422 -28.34 37.16 -21.10
C MET A 422 -29.84 37.43 -20.99
N GLU A 423 -30.23 38.66 -20.64
CA GLU A 423 -31.65 39.08 -20.57
C GLU A 423 -32.33 39.01 -21.94
N LEU A 424 -31.67 39.47 -23.00
CA LEU A 424 -32.17 39.33 -24.37
C LEU A 424 -32.31 37.86 -24.77
N GLY A 425 -31.37 37.00 -24.39
CA GLY A 425 -31.45 35.56 -24.63
C GLY A 425 -32.63 34.90 -23.89
N VAL A 426 -32.82 35.21 -22.60
CA VAL A 426 -33.95 34.73 -21.82
C VAL A 426 -35.28 35.23 -22.40
N ARG A 427 -35.34 36.49 -22.82
CA ARG A 427 -36.54 37.07 -23.42
C ARG A 427 -36.88 36.44 -24.78
N GLN A 428 -35.86 36.10 -25.58
CA GLN A 428 -36.04 35.34 -26.83
C GLN A 428 -36.56 33.92 -26.58
N GLN A 429 -35.99 33.25 -25.57
CA GLN A 429 -36.38 31.89 -25.21
C GLN A 429 -37.79 31.85 -24.61
N THR A 430 -38.14 32.82 -23.77
CA THR A 430 -39.48 32.96 -23.19
C THR A 430 -40.52 33.24 -24.29
N ALA A 431 -40.21 34.12 -25.25
CA ALA A 431 -41.10 34.37 -26.39
C ALA A 431 -41.27 33.15 -27.30
N GLN A 432 -40.24 32.31 -27.47
CA GLN A 432 -40.34 31.04 -28.18
C GLN A 432 -41.20 30.02 -27.43
N ILE A 433 -41.05 29.93 -26.10
CA ILE A 433 -41.86 29.05 -25.25
C ILE A 433 -43.32 29.49 -25.27
N ASP A 434 -43.60 30.79 -25.19
CA ASP A 434 -44.98 31.31 -25.24
C ASP A 434 -45.64 31.08 -26.61
N MET A 435 -44.89 31.25 -27.71
CA MET A 435 -45.39 30.89 -29.04
C MET A 435 -45.65 29.38 -29.17
N ALA A 436 -44.78 28.53 -28.61
CA ALA A 436 -44.96 27.09 -28.61
C ALA A 436 -46.16 26.67 -27.75
N MET A 437 -46.33 27.26 -26.56
CA MET A 437 -47.49 27.01 -25.70
C MET A 437 -48.80 27.47 -26.35
N ASN A 438 -48.81 28.63 -27.02
CA ASN A 438 -49.99 29.09 -27.74
C ASN A 438 -50.31 28.20 -28.95
N GLN A 439 -49.31 27.71 -29.70
CA GLN A 439 -49.56 26.71 -30.74
C GLN A 439 -50.13 25.42 -30.18
N GLN A 440 -49.60 24.95 -29.04
CA GLN A 440 -50.08 23.72 -28.43
C GLN A 440 -51.49 23.87 -27.85
N LYS A 441 -51.81 25.02 -27.25
CA LYS A 441 -53.19 25.36 -26.83
C LYS A 441 -54.14 25.44 -28.03
N ALA A 442 -53.76 26.10 -29.11
CA ALA A 442 -54.58 26.17 -30.32
C ALA A 442 -54.83 24.78 -30.93
N GLN A 443 -53.83 23.89 -30.91
CA GLN A 443 -54.00 22.49 -31.33
C GLN A 443 -54.91 21.70 -30.38
N ALA A 444 -54.77 21.89 -29.06
CA ALA A 444 -55.62 21.25 -28.07
C ALA A 444 -57.08 21.71 -28.18
N ASP A 445 -57.32 22.99 -28.44
CA ASP A 445 -58.66 23.53 -28.64
C ASP A 445 -59.27 23.08 -29.97
N MET A 446 -58.48 22.97 -31.05
CA MET A 446 -58.94 22.33 -32.29
C MET A 446 -59.30 20.86 -32.08
N GLN A 447 -58.51 20.10 -31.31
CA GLN A 447 -58.82 18.71 -30.98
C GLN A 447 -60.07 18.59 -30.11
N LYS A 448 -60.26 19.46 -29.11
CA LYS A 448 -61.49 19.49 -28.30
C LYS A 448 -62.71 19.83 -29.13
N THR A 449 -62.59 20.79 -30.06
CA THR A 449 -63.69 21.18 -30.96
C THR A 449 -64.01 20.04 -31.94
N ALA A 450 -62.99 19.37 -32.49
CA ALA A 450 -63.15 18.19 -33.34
C ALA A 450 -63.79 17.02 -32.58
N PHE A 451 -63.37 16.76 -31.34
CA PHE A 451 -63.95 15.72 -30.49
C PHE A 451 -65.40 16.04 -30.10
N GLY A 452 -65.71 17.31 -29.84
CA GLY A 452 -67.08 17.79 -29.59
C GLY A 452 -68.00 17.62 -30.82
N LEU A 453 -67.50 17.91 -32.01
CA LEU A 453 -68.21 17.68 -33.28
C LEU A 453 -68.42 16.18 -33.56
N GLN A 454 -67.42 15.33 -33.27
CA GLN A 454 -67.53 13.88 -33.39
C GLN A 454 -68.53 13.30 -32.38
N ALA A 455 -68.50 13.78 -31.13
CA ALA A 455 -69.45 13.39 -30.11
C ALA A 455 -70.88 13.84 -30.45
N ALA A 456 -71.06 15.03 -31.04
CA ALA A 456 -72.35 15.49 -31.54
C ALA A 456 -72.84 14.66 -32.74
N GLN A 457 -71.96 14.26 -33.66
CA GLN A 457 -72.28 13.36 -34.76
C GLN A 457 -72.67 11.95 -34.28
N GLN A 458 -71.97 11.40 -33.28
CA GLN A 458 -72.32 10.11 -32.69
C GLN A 458 -73.65 10.15 -31.91
N LYS A 459 -73.96 11.27 -31.23
CA LYS A 459 -75.27 11.45 -30.58
C LYS A 459 -76.42 11.63 -31.57
N ALA A 460 -76.15 12.10 -32.79
CA ALA A 460 -77.11 12.16 -33.88
C ALA A 460 -77.29 10.83 -34.65
N MET A 461 -76.44 9.83 -34.39
CA MET A 461 -76.45 8.52 -35.08
C MET A 461 -76.88 7.33 -34.20
N MET A 462 -77.43 7.57 -33.00
CA MET A 462 -78.09 6.49 -32.24
C MET A 462 -79.57 6.35 -32.67
N PRO A 463 -79.96 5.20 -33.26
CA PRO A 463 -81.33 4.98 -33.73
C PRO A 463 -82.28 4.71 -32.55
N ASN A 464 -83.39 5.45 -32.52
CA ASN A 464 -84.57 5.13 -31.72
C ASN A 464 -85.08 3.73 -32.10
N GLY A 465 -84.95 2.77 -31.19
CA GLY A 465 -85.68 1.52 -31.26
C GLY A 465 -86.97 1.61 -30.44
N VAL A 466 -88.05 1.07 -31.03
CA VAL A 466 -89.35 0.68 -30.45
C VAL A 466 -90.52 1.65 -30.65
N GLY A 467 -91.33 1.33 -31.68
CA GLY A 467 -92.70 1.79 -31.81
C GLY A 467 -93.46 1.12 -32.98
N ARG A 468 -94.13 -0.01 -32.70
CA ARG A 468 -95.27 -0.64 -33.44
C ARG A 468 -95.00 -1.10 -34.89
N ALA A 469 -95.50 -2.22 -35.40
CA ALA A 469 -96.52 -3.19 -34.99
C ALA A 469 -96.16 -4.56 -35.59
#